data_AF-A0A9D1PDL4-F1
#
_entry.id   AF-A0A9D1PDL4-F1
#
_cell.length_a   1.000
_cell.length_b   1.000
_cell.length_c   1.000
_cell.angle_alpha   90.00
_cell.angle_beta   90.00
_cell.angle_gamma   90.00
#
_symmetry.space_group_name_H-M   'P 1'
#
loop_
_entity.id
_entity.type
_entity.pdbx_description
1 polymer ?
#
loop_
_entity_poly.entity_id
_entity_poly.type
_entity_poly.pdbx_seq_one_letter_code
_entity_poly.pdbx_strand_id
1 'polypeptide(L)'
;MVARKGIDKITVKSLIEECHISRQTFYYHFQDIMDVLEWCVRQETNTLVKESLKAEDLQTALQIFISFNTEHFSWFQKLMDSHRRAQIETLLVDAVKTYMIEMSRHSHSDLYVNYEDMDVLLQFNACGLVGVLMEYGKTSKTSPKDPEKLSRQLEQIISGQLLHLSPDSKR
;
A
#
# COMPACT_ATOMS: atom_id res chain seq x y z
N MET A 1 -17.79 1.51 6.63
CA MET A 1 -18.38 2.86 6.51
C MET A 1 -17.77 3.69 5.37
N VAL A 2 -16.44 3.78 5.24
CA VAL A 2 -15.74 4.56 4.18
C VAL A 2 -16.18 4.15 2.78
N ALA A 3 -16.23 2.84 2.52
CA ALA A 3 -16.69 2.28 1.24
C ALA A 3 -18.14 2.67 0.88
N ARG A 4 -18.97 3.14 1.83
CA ARG A 4 -20.35 3.58 1.58
C ARG A 4 -20.41 5.09 1.36
N LYS A 5 -19.93 5.90 2.32
CA LYS A 5 -20.16 7.36 2.35
C LYS A 5 -18.90 8.24 2.23
N GLY A 6 -17.71 7.65 2.04
CA GLY A 6 -16.44 8.38 2.06
C GLY A 6 -15.98 8.72 3.49
N ILE A 7 -14.68 8.99 3.64
CA ILE A 7 -14.06 9.29 4.94
C ILE A 7 -14.53 10.64 5.51
N ASP A 8 -14.76 11.63 4.65
CA ASP A 8 -15.18 12.99 5.04
C ASP A 8 -16.56 13.04 5.73
N LYS A 9 -17.39 12.01 5.52
CA LYS A 9 -18.72 11.89 6.13
C LYS A 9 -18.74 10.98 7.36
N ILE A 10 -17.59 10.45 7.77
CA ILE A 10 -17.45 9.69 9.01
C ILE A 10 -17.17 10.67 10.15
N THR A 11 -17.97 10.52 11.22
CA THR A 11 -17.78 11.28 12.45
C THR A 11 -17.54 10.32 13.61
N VAL A 12 -16.89 10.81 14.67
CA VAL A 12 -16.69 10.04 15.90
C VAL A 12 -18.04 9.55 16.42
N LYS A 13 -19.07 10.42 16.39
CA LYS A 13 -20.45 10.05 16.76
C LYS A 13 -20.95 8.83 15.97
N SER A 14 -20.80 8.84 14.65
CA SER A 14 -21.24 7.71 13.84
C SER A 14 -20.44 6.43 14.12
N LEU A 15 -19.15 6.53 14.46
CA LEU A 15 -18.35 5.34 14.82
C LEU A 15 -18.78 4.75 16.16
N ILE A 16 -18.93 5.59 17.19
CA ILE A 16 -19.29 5.08 18.52
C ILE A 16 -20.71 4.49 18.56
N GLU A 17 -21.62 5.01 17.74
CA GLU A 17 -22.98 4.47 17.57
C GLU A 17 -22.95 3.09 16.91
N GLU A 18 -22.18 2.94 15.83
CA GLU A 18 -22.03 1.67 15.11
C GLU A 18 -21.26 0.61 15.91
N CYS A 19 -20.26 1.02 16.69
CA CYS A 19 -19.45 0.12 17.52
C CYS A 19 -20.04 -0.12 18.92
N HIS A 20 -21.14 0.56 19.28
CA HIS A 20 -21.76 0.50 20.60
C HIS A 20 -20.78 0.80 21.76
N ILE A 21 -19.91 1.81 21.60
CA ILE A 21 -18.95 2.25 22.63
C ILE A 21 -19.27 3.66 23.12
N SER A 22 -18.69 4.05 24.26
CA SER A 22 -18.82 5.43 24.76
C SER A 22 -17.85 6.38 24.03
N ARG A 23 -18.16 7.69 24.03
CA ARG A 23 -17.19 8.73 23.59
C ARG A 23 -15.88 8.65 24.36
N GLN A 24 -15.95 8.39 25.67
CA GLN A 24 -14.78 8.29 26.53
C GLN A 24 -13.89 7.10 26.13
N THR A 25 -14.50 5.96 25.82
CA THR A 25 -13.80 4.77 25.30
C THR A 25 -13.13 5.07 23.96
N PHE A 26 -13.80 5.79 23.05
CA PHE A 26 -13.19 6.21 21.79
C PHE A 26 -11.96 7.09 22.03
N TYR A 27 -12.12 8.19 22.79
CA TYR A 27 -11.04 9.15 23.02
C TYR A 27 -9.91 8.63 23.91
N TYR A 28 -10.11 7.50 24.60
CA TYR A 28 -9.03 6.79 25.26
C TYR A 28 -8.04 6.17 24.26
N HIS A 29 -8.53 5.75 23.09
CA HIS A 29 -7.73 5.08 22.07
C HIS A 29 -7.35 5.97 20.90
N PHE A 30 -8.22 6.91 20.51
CA PHE A 30 -8.06 7.68 19.28
C PHE A 30 -8.42 9.15 19.47
N GLN A 31 -7.58 10.04 18.94
CA GLN A 31 -7.85 11.48 18.98
C GLN A 31 -8.96 11.90 18.00
N ASP A 32 -8.95 11.32 16.80
CA ASP A 32 -9.92 11.62 15.75
C ASP A 32 -10.05 10.47 14.73
N ILE A 33 -10.70 10.75 13.60
CA ILE A 33 -10.92 9.77 12.52
C ILE A 33 -9.64 9.41 11.77
N MET A 34 -8.68 10.33 11.68
CA MET A 34 -7.41 10.04 10.99
C MET A 34 -6.52 9.15 11.84
N ASP A 35 -6.53 9.32 13.17
CA ASP A 35 -5.83 8.42 14.09
C ASP A 35 -6.36 6.98 13.99
N VAL A 36 -7.68 6.82 13.88
CA VAL A 36 -8.30 5.51 13.59
C VAL A 36 -7.82 4.96 12.25
N LEU A 37 -7.79 5.80 11.20
CA LEU A 37 -7.36 5.37 9.87
C LEU A 37 -5.90 4.94 9.85
N GLU A 38 -5.01 5.71 10.47
CA GLU A 38 -3.59 5.39 10.61
C GLU A 38 -3.39 4.07 11.36
N TRP A 39 -4.11 3.89 12.47
CA TRP A 39 -4.07 2.64 13.22
C TRP A 39 -4.53 1.46 12.36
N CYS A 40 -5.62 1.59 11.60
CA CYS A 40 -6.10 0.56 10.69
C CYS A 40 -5.05 0.23 9.62
N VAL A 41 -4.50 1.24 8.93
CA VAL A 41 -3.48 1.06 7.89
C VAL A 41 -2.24 0.35 8.47
N ARG A 42 -1.84 0.69 9.68
CA ARG A 42 -0.72 0.02 10.37
C ARG A 42 -1.01 -1.46 10.67
N GLN A 43 -2.23 -1.80 11.13
CA GLN A 43 -2.61 -3.20 11.35
C GLN A 43 -2.60 -4.00 10.05
N GLU A 44 -3.19 -3.45 9.00
CA GLU A 44 -3.22 -4.07 7.67
C GLU A 44 -1.82 -4.26 7.09
N THR A 45 -0.94 -3.26 7.25
CA THR A 45 0.47 -3.35 6.84
C THR A 45 1.18 -4.48 7.56
N ASN A 46 1.00 -4.61 8.88
CA ASN A 46 1.60 -5.70 9.66
C ASN A 46 1.10 -7.09 9.24
N THR A 47 -0.19 -7.21 8.92
CA THR A 47 -0.76 -8.44 8.37
C THR A 47 -0.13 -8.76 7.02
N LEU A 48 -0.03 -7.77 6.13
CA LEU A 48 0.56 -7.94 4.81
C LEU A 48 2.04 -8.35 4.87
N VAL A 49 2.82 -7.76 5.78
CA VAL A 49 4.22 -8.18 6.03
C VAL A 49 4.25 -9.65 6.41
N LYS A 50 3.46 -10.08 7.41
CA LYS A 50 3.44 -11.47 7.87
C LYS A 50 3.10 -12.47 6.77
N GLU A 51 2.15 -12.14 5.90
CA GLU A 51 1.80 -13.00 4.77
C GLU A 51 2.89 -12.99 3.69
N SER A 52 3.45 -11.82 3.37
CA SER A 52 4.49 -11.69 2.35
C SER A 52 5.80 -12.38 2.75
N LEU A 53 6.14 -12.42 4.04
CA LEU A 53 7.32 -13.13 4.54
C LEU A 53 7.26 -14.65 4.39
N LYS A 54 6.08 -15.22 4.07
CA LYS A 54 5.93 -16.64 3.75
C LYS A 54 6.25 -16.95 2.27
N ALA A 55 6.40 -15.91 1.44
CA ALA A 55 6.75 -16.07 0.04
C ALA A 55 8.18 -16.60 -0.12
N GLU A 56 8.38 -17.46 -1.13
CA GLU A 56 9.69 -18.04 -1.43
C GLU A 56 10.60 -17.06 -2.19
N ASP A 57 10.01 -16.10 -2.91
CA ASP A 57 10.72 -15.12 -3.73
C ASP A 57 10.00 -13.76 -3.79
N LEU A 58 10.69 -12.76 -4.37
CA LEU A 58 10.19 -11.40 -4.50
C LEU A 58 8.94 -11.33 -5.40
N GLN A 59 8.90 -12.13 -6.47
CA GLN A 59 7.76 -12.18 -7.38
C GLN A 59 6.46 -12.58 -6.63
N THR A 60 6.55 -13.62 -5.80
CA THR A 60 5.45 -14.15 -4.99
C THR A 60 5.05 -13.16 -3.90
N ALA A 61 6.01 -12.50 -3.24
CA ALA A 61 5.73 -11.44 -2.28
C ALA A 61 4.99 -10.25 -2.95
N LEU A 62 5.38 -9.86 -4.16
CA LEU A 62 4.70 -8.83 -4.94
C LEU A 62 3.30 -9.26 -5.39
N GLN A 63 3.07 -10.53 -5.70
CA GLN A 63 1.72 -11.03 -5.99
C GLN A 63 0.80 -10.93 -4.77
N ILE A 64 1.30 -11.27 -3.58
CA ILE A 64 0.57 -11.11 -2.31
C ILE A 64 0.26 -9.63 -2.08
N PHE A 65 1.26 -8.76 -2.23
CA PHE A 65 1.10 -7.30 -2.11
C PHE A 65 0.04 -6.74 -3.06
N ILE A 66 0.10 -7.09 -4.35
CA ILE A 66 -0.87 -6.62 -5.34
C ILE A 66 -2.27 -7.14 -5.01
N SER A 67 -2.40 -8.44 -4.73
CA SER A 67 -3.69 -9.07 -4.45
C SER A 67 -4.37 -8.42 -3.25
N PHE A 68 -3.63 -8.27 -2.15
CA PHE A 68 -4.08 -7.57 -0.95
C PHE A 68 -4.62 -6.17 -1.27
N ASN A 69 -3.85 -5.36 -2.00
CA ASN A 69 -4.26 -4.00 -2.33
C ASN A 69 -5.44 -3.97 -3.31
N THR A 70 -5.56 -4.95 -4.21
CA THR A 70 -6.64 -4.99 -5.20
C THR A 70 -8.02 -5.23 -4.58
N GLU A 71 -8.09 -6.04 -3.52
CA GLU A 71 -9.33 -6.27 -2.77
C GLU A 71 -9.84 -4.97 -2.12
N HIS A 72 -8.92 -4.04 -1.82
CA HIS A 72 -9.21 -2.77 -1.15
C HIS A 72 -9.33 -1.57 -2.11
N PHE A 73 -9.25 -1.74 -3.44
CA PHE A 73 -9.24 -0.60 -4.37
C PHE A 73 -10.45 0.32 -4.30
N SER A 74 -11.66 -0.23 -4.13
CA SER A 74 -12.87 0.59 -3.99
C SER A 74 -12.83 1.50 -2.76
N TRP A 75 -12.10 1.08 -1.73
CA TRP A 75 -11.87 1.86 -0.52
C TRP A 75 -10.77 2.91 -0.73
N PHE A 76 -9.63 2.54 -1.33
CA PHE A 76 -8.56 3.48 -1.66
C PHE A 76 -9.05 4.62 -2.56
N GLN A 77 -9.85 4.33 -3.59
CA GLN A 77 -10.41 5.38 -4.45
C GLN A 77 -11.22 6.40 -3.64
N LYS A 78 -12.10 5.94 -2.75
CA LYS A 78 -12.91 6.84 -1.90
C LYS A 78 -12.08 7.63 -0.89
N LEU A 79 -10.94 7.10 -0.45
CA LEU A 79 -10.00 7.86 0.37
C LEU A 79 -9.31 8.95 -0.45
N MET A 80 -8.95 8.66 -1.70
CA MET A 80 -8.28 9.63 -2.57
C MET A 80 -9.21 10.74 -3.09
N ASP A 81 -10.53 10.51 -3.08
CA ASP A 81 -11.55 11.53 -3.37
C ASP A 81 -11.82 12.48 -2.18
N SER A 82 -11.19 12.25 -1.03
CA SER A 82 -11.34 13.05 0.19
C SER A 82 -10.70 14.43 0.07
N HIS A 83 -11.25 15.42 0.78
CA HIS A 83 -10.55 16.69 0.99
C HIS A 83 -9.24 16.55 1.80
N ARG A 84 -9.01 15.40 2.44
CA ARG A 84 -7.77 15.02 3.16
C ARG A 84 -6.80 14.21 2.30
N ARG A 85 -6.99 14.20 0.98
CA ARG A 85 -6.17 13.41 0.02
C ARG A 85 -4.67 13.49 0.31
N ALA A 86 -4.12 14.68 0.52
CA ALA A 86 -2.68 14.84 0.76
C ALA A 86 -2.19 14.06 2.01
N GLN A 87 -2.93 14.13 3.12
CA GLN A 87 -2.61 13.41 4.35
C GLN A 87 -2.73 11.90 4.17
N ILE A 88 -3.76 11.46 3.45
CA ILE A 88 -3.99 10.04 3.12
C ILE A 88 -2.88 9.52 2.22
N GLU A 89 -2.47 10.28 1.21
CA GLU A 89 -1.40 9.89 0.28
C GLU A 89 -0.08 9.69 1.02
N THR A 90 0.28 10.60 1.92
CA THR A 90 1.43 10.44 2.83
C THR A 90 1.31 9.16 3.64
N LEU A 91 0.16 8.92 4.29
CA LEU A 91 -0.07 7.71 5.07
C LEU A 91 0.12 6.41 4.25
N LEU A 92 -0.36 6.38 3.00
CA LEU A 92 -0.21 5.22 2.13
C LEU A 92 1.24 4.99 1.70
N VAL A 93 1.95 6.05 1.35
CA VAL A 93 3.37 5.96 1.00
C VAL A 93 4.19 5.50 2.19
N ASP A 94 3.95 6.03 3.39
CA ASP A 94 4.64 5.61 4.62
C ASP A 94 4.36 4.15 4.97
N ALA A 95 3.12 3.69 4.76
CA ALA A 95 2.75 2.29 4.96
C ALA A 95 3.50 1.35 3.99
N VAL A 96 3.56 1.70 2.71
CA VAL A 96 4.31 0.91 1.72
C VAL A 96 5.81 0.96 1.99
N LYS A 97 6.37 2.11 2.38
CA LYS A 97 7.78 2.24 2.77
C LYS A 97 8.09 1.36 3.98
N THR A 98 7.22 1.37 5.00
CA THR A 98 7.33 0.51 6.18
C THR A 98 7.29 -0.96 5.81
N TYR A 99 6.34 -1.36 4.95
CA TYR A 99 6.29 -2.72 4.40
C TYR A 99 7.61 -3.13 3.75
N MET A 100 8.17 -2.29 2.87
CA MET A 100 9.44 -2.58 2.18
C MET A 100 10.62 -2.68 3.14
N ILE A 101 10.69 -1.82 4.16
CA ILE A 101 11.71 -1.88 5.20
C ILE A 101 11.63 -3.23 5.92
N GLU A 102 10.44 -3.65 6.35
CA GLU A 102 10.28 -4.93 7.04
C GLU A 102 10.61 -6.12 6.14
N MET A 103 10.21 -6.10 4.87
CA MET A 103 10.60 -7.14 3.91
C MET A 103 12.11 -7.21 3.70
N SER A 104 12.79 -6.06 3.64
CA SER A 104 14.26 -5.99 3.47
C SER A 104 15.03 -6.48 4.70
N ARG A 105 14.52 -6.24 5.92
CA ARG A 105 15.14 -6.71 7.17
C ARG A 105 15.16 -8.23 7.32
N HIS A 106 14.17 -8.90 6.74
CA HIS A 106 14.01 -10.35 6.81
C HIS A 106 14.61 -11.07 5.59
N SER A 107 14.91 -10.34 4.51
CA SER A 107 15.72 -10.85 3.42
C SER A 107 17.19 -10.73 3.81
N HIS A 108 17.93 -11.84 3.83
CA HIS A 108 19.34 -11.91 4.26
C HIS A 108 20.34 -11.24 3.29
N SER A 109 19.96 -10.16 2.61
CA SER A 109 20.84 -9.48 1.67
C SER A 109 21.81 -8.56 2.41
N ASP A 110 23.11 -8.93 2.40
CA ASP A 110 24.24 -8.07 2.77
C ASP A 110 24.43 -6.92 1.76
N LEU A 111 23.40 -6.11 1.56
CA LEU A 111 23.48 -4.93 0.71
C LEU A 111 24.14 -3.80 1.51
N TYR A 112 25.44 -3.62 1.27
CA TYR A 112 26.21 -2.48 1.74
C TYR A 112 25.83 -1.23 0.92
N VAL A 113 24.63 -0.71 1.16
CA VAL A 113 24.17 0.59 0.65
C VAL A 113 24.15 1.54 1.83
N ASN A 114 24.65 2.77 1.64
CA ASN A 114 24.58 3.77 2.71
C ASN A 114 23.11 4.09 3.03
N TYR A 115 22.86 4.59 4.24
CA TYR A 115 21.49 4.82 4.73
C TYR A 115 20.72 5.84 3.88
N GLU A 116 21.38 6.88 3.36
CA GLU A 116 20.74 7.95 2.58
C GLU A 116 20.25 7.44 1.22
N ASP A 117 21.07 6.67 0.51
CA ASP A 117 20.71 6.06 -0.76
C ASP A 117 19.59 5.03 -0.59
N MET A 118 19.61 4.26 0.51
CA MET A 118 18.53 3.33 0.85
C MET A 118 17.21 4.05 1.13
N ASP A 119 17.24 5.15 1.87
CA ASP A 119 16.02 5.90 2.19
C ASP A 119 15.36 6.47 0.92
N VAL A 120 16.17 7.05 0.02
CA VAL A 120 15.70 7.55 -1.28
C VAL A 120 15.16 6.42 -2.15
N LEU A 121 15.85 5.27 -2.21
CA LEU A 121 15.39 4.11 -2.97
C LEU A 121 14.04 3.58 -2.46
N LEU A 122 13.91 3.42 -1.14
CA LEU A 122 12.66 2.97 -0.50
C LEU A 122 11.53 3.99 -0.72
N GLN A 123 11.82 5.28 -0.60
CA GLN A 123 10.86 6.35 -0.86
C GLN A 123 10.38 6.33 -2.32
N PHE A 124 11.31 6.24 -3.28
CA PHE A 124 10.99 6.20 -4.70
C PHE A 124 10.10 5.00 -5.04
N ASN A 125 10.48 3.81 -4.57
CA ASN A 125 9.71 2.59 -4.81
C ASN A 125 8.34 2.64 -4.12
N ALA A 126 8.25 3.16 -2.89
CA ALA A 126 6.96 3.31 -2.20
C ALA A 126 6.02 4.24 -2.96
N CYS A 127 6.50 5.42 -3.38
CA CYS A 127 5.72 6.33 -4.23
C CYS A 127 5.29 5.66 -5.55
N GLY A 128 6.21 4.96 -6.22
CA GLY A 128 5.96 4.25 -7.46
C GLY A 128 4.88 3.16 -7.31
N LEU A 129 4.99 2.33 -6.27
CA LEU A 129 4.02 1.27 -5.96
C LEU A 129 2.64 1.83 -5.66
N VAL A 130 2.53 2.87 -4.83
CA VAL A 130 1.25 3.54 -4.55
C VAL A 130 0.64 4.09 -5.84
N GLY A 131 1.44 4.79 -6.66
CA GLY A 131 0.98 5.35 -7.92
C GLY A 131 0.49 4.29 -8.91
N VAL A 132 1.23 3.20 -9.06
CA VAL A 132 0.87 2.06 -9.94
C VAL A 132 -0.40 1.38 -9.43
N LEU A 133 -0.53 1.12 -8.13
CA LEU A 133 -1.73 0.53 -7.54
C LEU A 133 -2.97 1.42 -7.75
N MET A 134 -2.83 2.73 -7.57
CA MET A 134 -3.91 3.68 -7.82
C MET A 134 -4.37 3.65 -9.27
N GLU A 135 -3.44 3.61 -10.22
CA GLU A 135 -3.77 3.58 -11.65
C GLU A 135 -4.35 2.22 -12.06
N TYR A 136 -3.78 1.13 -11.53
CA TYR A 136 -4.30 -0.23 -11.70
C TYR A 136 -5.70 -0.41 -11.10
N GLY A 137 -6.05 0.38 -10.08
CA GLY A 137 -7.40 0.47 -9.54
C GLY A 137 -8.42 1.10 -10.50
N LYS A 138 -7.99 2.11 -11.27
CA LYS A 138 -8.85 2.89 -12.19
C LYS A 138 -9.12 2.21 -13.53
N THR A 139 -8.21 1.35 -14.01
CA THR A 139 -8.38 0.68 -15.30
C THR A 139 -9.69 -0.11 -15.34
N SER A 140 -10.53 0.29 -16.29
CA SER A 140 -11.92 -0.10 -16.48
C SER A 140 -12.10 -1.63 -16.65
N LYS A 141 -13.34 -2.11 -16.42
CA LYS A 141 -13.86 -3.47 -16.71
C LYS A 141 -13.54 -4.01 -18.12
N THR A 142 -12.92 -3.22 -18.99
CA THR A 142 -12.57 -3.50 -20.38
C THR A 142 -11.19 -4.15 -20.58
N SER A 143 -10.34 -4.23 -19.56
CA SER A 143 -9.09 -5.00 -19.62
C SER A 143 -8.99 -5.93 -18.41
N PRO A 144 -8.72 -7.23 -18.60
CA PRO A 144 -8.51 -8.14 -17.49
C PRO A 144 -7.35 -7.64 -16.63
N LYS A 145 -7.60 -7.51 -15.32
CA LYS A 145 -6.53 -7.28 -14.35
C LYS A 145 -5.72 -8.58 -14.25
N ASP A 146 -4.43 -8.49 -14.57
CA ASP A 146 -3.48 -9.58 -14.48
C ASP A 146 -2.44 -9.26 -13.38
N PRO A 147 -2.71 -9.64 -12.12
CA PRO A 147 -1.83 -9.35 -10.99
C PRO A 147 -0.47 -10.03 -11.12
N GLU A 148 -0.40 -11.18 -11.80
CA GLU A 148 0.84 -11.90 -12.04
C GLU A 148 1.72 -11.16 -13.05
N LYS A 149 1.13 -10.65 -14.14
CA LYS A 149 1.87 -9.79 -15.07
C LYS A 149 2.38 -8.53 -14.38
N LEU A 150 1.55 -7.88 -13.56
CA LEU A 150 1.94 -6.68 -12.83
C LEU A 150 3.08 -6.96 -11.84
N SER A 151 3.04 -8.10 -11.14
CA SER A 151 4.09 -8.47 -10.18
C SER A 151 5.44 -8.63 -10.86
N ARG A 152 5.48 -9.29 -12.03
CA ARG A 152 6.71 -9.44 -12.84
C ARG A 152 7.26 -8.09 -13.32
N GLN A 153 6.38 -7.19 -13.76
CA GLN A 153 6.79 -5.85 -14.20
C GLN A 153 7.40 -5.03 -13.04
N LEU A 154 6.77 -5.09 -11.86
CA LEU A 154 7.26 -4.41 -10.67
C LEU A 154 8.58 -5.01 -10.17
N GLU A 155 8.73 -6.34 -10.20
CA GLU A 155 9.98 -7.02 -9.87
C GLU A 155 11.13 -6.56 -10.78
N GLN A 156 10.90 -6.47 -12.09
CA GLN A 156 11.91 -5.98 -13.04
C GLN A 156 12.29 -4.52 -12.81
N ILE A 157 11.35 -3.68 -12.39
CA ILE A 157 11.62 -2.27 -12.05
C ILE A 157 12.45 -2.19 -10.78
N ILE A 158 12.03 -2.88 -9.71
CA ILE A 158 12.67 -2.85 -8.39
C ILE A 158 14.08 -3.44 -8.46
N SER A 159 14.28 -4.52 -9.23
CA SER A 159 15.59 -5.15 -9.44
C SER A 159 16.48 -4.40 -10.45
N GLY A 160 15.99 -3.33 -11.08
CA GLY A 160 16.72 -2.57 -12.11
C GLY A 160 16.85 -3.28 -13.47
N GLN A 161 16.27 -4.47 -13.63
CA GLN A 161 16.34 -5.26 -14.86
C GLN A 161 15.55 -4.67 -16.03
N LEU A 162 14.55 -3.83 -15.76
CA LEU A 162 13.74 -3.19 -16.82
C LEU A 162 14.57 -2.23 -17.71
N LEU A 163 15.64 -1.65 -17.18
CA LEU A 163 16.53 -0.75 -17.93
C LEU A 163 17.48 -1.51 -18.87
N HIS A 164 17.58 -2.84 -18.74
CA HIS A 164 18.36 -3.71 -19.61
C HIS A 164 17.57 -4.28 -20.80
N LEU A 165 16.39 -3.72 -21.10
CA LEU A 165 15.69 -3.99 -22.37
C LEU A 165 16.53 -3.46 -23.54
N SER A 166 17.50 -4.27 -23.98
CA SER A 166 18.22 -4.12 -25.24
C SER A 166 17.20 -4.08 -26.39
N PRO A 167 17.41 -3.23 -27.43
CA PRO A 167 16.51 -3.12 -28.57
C PRO A 167 16.64 -4.32 -29.51
N ASP A 168 16.27 -5.53 -29.06
CA ASP A 168 16.14 -6.70 -29.93
C ASP A 168 14.67 -7.11 -30.06
N SER A 169 13.88 -6.18 -30.62
CA SER A 169 12.67 -6.52 -31.35
C SER A 169 12.91 -6.25 -32.84
N LYS A 170 13.69 -7.14 -33.48
CA LYS A 170 13.65 -7.39 -34.92
C LYS A 170 14.51 -8.61 -35.26
N ARG A 171 13.86 -9.77 -35.39
CA ARG A 171 14.12 -10.75 -36.45
C ARG A 171 12.88 -11.61 -36.63
#